data_AF-A0A927WF42-F1
#
_entry.id   AF-A0A927WF42-F1
#
_cell.length_a   1.000
_cell.length_b   1.000
_cell.length_c   1.000
_cell.angle_alpha   90.00
_cell.angle_beta   90.00
_cell.angle_gamma   90.00
#
_symmetry.space_group_name_H-M   'P 1'
#
loop_
_entity.id
_entity.type
_entity.pdbx_description
1 polymer ?
#
loop_
_entity_poly.entity_id
_entity_poly.type
_entity_poly.pdbx_seq_one_letter_code
_entity_poly.pdbx_strand_id
1 'polypeptide(L)'
;MIKEAYGLSFGEDGASVTNMDVQFKNEGGTTLAYISSTADGNGVTKSLTLTVNMDFYANLNQTDVNGSTTTAGAGYLDRTIAHEMTHAVMRANITNMSALPKYIREGTAEFMHGIDDERKSTLAGLNFTDSIFSDESSDTPYAVGYAFLHYINKAGGHGEAMKRFMTVLDEKGGTAYDEAVSAATKGKYKTADEAKAAFLADYQSVKNNGGSNNDFYKAYCDIDLDNKDDTGSVMGSKSWNGDDENAENVVLEGMSTRFWYFPGGQTSTIQNLTVDWGEFSRPASGFKYQIGTKANQAINASFSDIHADALGLISAEGKTVQVTTRAEAKRALTRFDNAIEKVLGQITTIGALQSRMEYTVRNLTTNEENLTSAESTIRDADMAKEMSEYTKHSVLTQAAQAMLAQANQNSSSILSLLQ
;
A
#
# COMPACT_ATOMS: atom_id res chain seq x y z
N MET A 1 -4.39 8.33 10.21
CA MET A 1 -3.61 9.44 10.82
C MET A 1 -3.90 10.77 10.14
N ILE A 2 -3.45 11.02 8.90
CA ILE A 2 -3.61 12.33 8.23
C ILE A 2 -5.08 12.78 8.15
N LYS A 3 -5.99 11.89 7.75
CA LYS A 3 -7.44 12.16 7.75
C LYS A 3 -7.98 12.52 9.14
N GLU A 4 -7.52 11.84 10.19
CA GLU A 4 -7.97 12.09 11.56
C GLU A 4 -7.44 13.42 12.11
N ALA A 5 -6.20 13.80 11.78
CA ALA A 5 -5.55 14.99 12.31
C ALA A 5 -5.87 16.26 11.51
N TYR A 6 -5.93 16.15 10.18
CA TYR A 6 -6.06 17.28 9.25
C TYR A 6 -7.36 17.29 8.44
N GLY A 7 -8.15 16.21 8.48
CA GLY A 7 -9.38 16.11 7.70
C GLY A 7 -9.16 15.86 6.21
N LEU A 8 -7.92 15.83 5.74
CA LEU A 8 -7.57 15.62 4.33
C LEU A 8 -7.36 14.14 4.02
N SER A 9 -7.75 13.72 2.81
CA SER A 9 -7.55 12.36 2.33
C SER A 9 -7.50 12.31 0.81
N PHE A 10 -7.22 11.14 0.22
CA PHE A 10 -7.36 10.91 -1.22
C PHE A 10 -8.78 10.47 -1.64
N GLY A 11 -9.68 10.24 -0.69
CA GLY A 11 -10.89 9.44 -0.90
C GLY A 11 -12.22 10.21 -0.90
N GLU A 12 -12.24 11.51 -0.61
CA GLU A 12 -13.44 12.36 -0.69
C GLU A 12 -13.31 13.32 -1.89
N ASP A 13 -14.45 13.78 -2.44
CA ASP A 13 -14.65 14.45 -3.75
C ASP A 13 -13.80 15.74 -4.03
N GLY A 14 -12.74 16.03 -3.26
CA GLY A 14 -11.85 17.17 -3.39
C GLY A 14 -10.41 16.87 -3.86
N ALA A 15 -9.92 15.62 -3.77
CA ALA A 15 -8.54 15.32 -4.15
C ALA A 15 -8.33 15.40 -5.68
N SER A 16 -7.40 16.25 -6.13
CA SER A 16 -7.12 16.48 -7.54
C SER A 16 -6.38 15.34 -8.23
N VAL A 17 -5.76 14.45 -7.44
CA VAL A 17 -5.03 13.27 -7.91
C VAL A 17 -5.36 12.09 -7.02
N THR A 18 -5.75 10.99 -7.64
CA THR A 18 -6.05 9.71 -6.97
C THR A 18 -5.05 8.61 -7.33
N ASN A 19 -3.98 8.94 -8.07
CA ASN A 19 -2.95 8.00 -8.49
C ASN A 19 -1.57 8.49 -8.04
N MET A 20 -0.72 7.60 -7.53
CA MET A 20 0.64 7.92 -7.10
C MET A 20 1.62 6.85 -7.56
N ASP A 21 2.73 7.29 -8.15
CA ASP A 21 3.85 6.41 -8.47
C ASP A 21 4.80 6.32 -7.26
N VAL A 22 5.27 5.14 -6.93
CA VAL A 22 6.27 4.89 -5.88
C VAL A 22 7.52 4.36 -6.54
N GLN A 23 8.64 5.02 -6.26
CA GLN A 23 9.94 4.71 -6.84
C GLN A 23 10.95 4.45 -5.73
N PHE A 24 11.59 3.29 -5.79
CA PHE A 24 12.72 2.94 -4.93
C PHE A 24 14.01 3.14 -5.73
N LYS A 25 14.85 4.09 -5.31
CA LYS A 25 16.08 4.45 -6.03
C LYS A 25 17.26 4.55 -5.09
N ASN A 26 18.45 4.19 -5.58
CA ASN A 26 19.72 4.55 -4.95
C ASN A 26 20.22 5.81 -5.67
N GLU A 27 20.16 6.97 -5.03
CA GLU A 27 20.49 8.26 -5.66
C GLU A 27 21.53 9.09 -4.90
N GLY A 28 22.13 8.53 -3.83
CA GLY A 28 23.08 9.24 -2.97
C GLY A 28 22.43 10.41 -2.24
N GLY A 29 23.25 11.39 -1.82
CA GLY A 29 22.76 12.63 -1.20
C GLY A 29 22.35 12.49 0.28
N THR A 30 21.58 13.47 0.77
CA THR A 30 21.16 13.57 2.18
C THR A 30 19.64 13.50 2.38
N THR A 31 18.88 13.20 1.33
CA THR A 31 17.41 13.16 1.36
C THR A 31 16.94 11.71 1.47
N LEU A 32 16.14 11.42 2.50
CA LEU A 32 15.64 10.07 2.83
C LEU A 32 14.51 9.64 1.88
N ALA A 33 13.57 10.54 1.63
CA ALA A 33 12.48 10.38 0.69
C ALA A 33 11.97 11.77 0.28
N TYR A 34 11.21 11.85 -0.80
CA TYR A 34 10.52 13.08 -1.18
C TYR A 34 9.30 12.80 -2.07
N ILE A 35 8.31 13.67 -1.97
CA ILE A 35 7.24 13.79 -2.98
C ILE A 35 7.62 14.78 -4.09
N SER A 36 7.59 14.28 -5.32
CA SER A 36 7.57 15.13 -6.52
C SER A 36 6.16 15.18 -7.12
N SER A 37 5.80 16.33 -7.69
CA SER A 37 4.46 16.54 -8.23
C SER A 37 4.50 17.47 -9.43
N THR A 38 3.61 17.26 -10.40
CA THR A 38 3.34 18.24 -11.45
C THR A 38 2.00 18.91 -11.21
N ALA A 39 1.90 20.21 -11.49
CA ALA A 39 0.66 20.99 -11.37
C ALA A 39 0.32 21.65 -12.71
N ASP A 40 -0.96 21.91 -12.95
CA ASP A 40 -1.41 22.68 -14.12
C ASP A 40 -1.23 24.19 -13.91
N GLY A 41 -1.58 24.99 -14.94
CA GLY A 41 -1.46 26.45 -14.90
C GLY A 41 -2.32 27.14 -13.84
N ASN A 42 -3.25 26.42 -13.18
CA ASN A 42 -4.06 26.93 -12.08
C ASN A 42 -3.55 26.45 -10.70
N GLY A 43 -2.42 25.72 -10.67
CA GLY A 43 -1.81 25.21 -9.45
C GLY A 43 -2.47 23.95 -8.89
N VAL A 44 -3.27 23.24 -9.70
CA VAL A 44 -3.90 21.97 -9.33
C VAL A 44 -2.95 20.82 -9.68
N THR A 45 -2.64 19.97 -8.71
CA THR A 45 -1.74 18.82 -8.91
C THR A 45 -2.34 17.81 -9.89
N LYS A 46 -1.51 17.24 -10.78
CA LYS A 46 -1.89 16.27 -11.82
C LYS A 46 -1.19 14.91 -11.66
N SER A 47 0.01 14.90 -11.11
CA SER A 47 0.74 13.67 -10.83
C SER A 47 1.46 13.78 -9.49
N LEU A 48 1.61 12.64 -8.83
CA LEU A 48 2.35 12.48 -7.59
C LEU A 48 3.31 11.30 -7.74
N THR A 49 4.55 11.51 -7.34
CA THR A 49 5.55 10.45 -7.28
C THR A 49 6.28 10.53 -5.95
N LEU A 50 6.19 9.46 -5.16
CA LEU A 50 6.99 9.24 -3.96
C LEU A 50 8.29 8.55 -4.35
N THR A 51 9.42 9.18 -4.09
CA THR A 51 10.73 8.56 -4.22
C THR A 51 11.25 8.23 -2.83
N VAL A 52 11.61 6.97 -2.59
CA VAL A 52 12.29 6.51 -1.37
C VAL A 52 13.75 6.19 -1.72
N ASN A 53 14.68 6.83 -1.03
CA ASN A 53 16.10 6.66 -1.24
C ASN A 53 16.60 5.42 -0.50
N MET A 54 16.83 4.34 -1.26
CA MET A 54 17.18 3.03 -0.74
C MET A 54 18.60 2.96 -0.15
N ASP A 55 19.46 3.96 -0.38
CA ASP A 55 20.78 4.04 0.24
C ASP A 55 20.68 4.10 1.78
N PHE A 56 19.62 4.72 2.31
CA PHE A 56 19.39 4.84 3.76
C PHE A 56 18.72 3.61 4.37
N TYR A 57 18.02 2.83 3.54
CA TYR A 57 17.18 1.71 3.95
C TYR A 57 17.72 0.35 3.49
N ALA A 58 18.98 0.29 3.04
CA ALA A 58 19.65 -0.96 2.68
C ALA A 58 19.79 -1.94 3.87
N ASN A 59 19.85 -1.41 5.11
CA ASN A 59 20.01 -2.18 6.34
C ASN A 59 18.79 -2.07 7.26
N LEU A 60 17.59 -2.12 6.68
CA LEU A 60 16.35 -2.20 7.46
C LEU A 60 16.34 -3.42 8.38
N ASN A 61 15.93 -3.19 9.62
CA ASN A 61 15.67 -4.26 10.56
C ASN A 61 14.39 -5.00 10.13
N GLN A 62 14.57 -6.17 9.51
CA GLN A 62 13.46 -6.98 9.01
C GLN A 62 12.58 -7.57 10.13
N THR A 63 12.99 -7.48 11.40
CA THR A 63 12.16 -7.93 12.52
C THR A 63 11.38 -6.81 13.17
N ASP A 64 11.75 -5.57 12.86
CA ASP A 64 11.01 -4.38 13.28
C ASP A 64 9.93 -4.05 12.25
N VAL A 65 8.72 -3.89 12.75
CA VAL A 65 7.51 -3.58 11.99
C VAL A 65 7.47 -2.10 11.56
N ASN A 66 8.15 -1.22 12.30
CA ASN A 66 8.27 0.21 12.01
C ASN A 66 9.38 0.53 10.99
N GLY A 67 10.19 -0.48 10.64
CA GLY A 67 11.29 -0.33 9.70
C GLY A 67 12.41 0.55 10.23
N SER A 68 12.86 0.31 11.48
CA SER A 68 14.10 0.91 11.95
C SER A 68 15.28 0.52 11.06
N THR A 69 16.20 1.46 10.92
CA THR A 69 17.47 1.23 10.23
C THR A 69 18.63 1.64 11.11
N THR A 70 19.77 0.96 10.94
CA THR A 70 21.01 1.31 11.63
C THR A 70 21.75 2.45 10.94
N THR A 71 21.28 2.90 9.77
CA THR A 71 21.84 4.05 9.05
C THR A 71 21.59 5.34 9.85
N ALA A 72 22.67 6.07 10.14
CA ALA A 72 22.60 7.30 10.90
C ALA A 72 21.68 8.34 10.22
N GLY A 73 20.74 8.89 11.00
CA GLY A 73 19.82 9.95 10.56
C GLY A 73 18.60 9.47 9.76
N ALA A 74 18.42 8.17 9.53
CA ALA A 74 17.28 7.64 8.79
C ALA A 74 16.13 7.12 9.67
N GLY A 75 16.38 6.99 10.98
CA GLY A 75 15.36 6.69 11.99
C GLY A 75 14.48 5.49 11.62
N TYR A 76 13.18 5.76 11.48
CA TYR A 76 12.16 4.80 11.09
C TYR A 76 11.59 5.13 9.71
N LEU A 77 11.50 4.13 8.83
CA LEU A 77 10.96 4.29 7.48
C LEU A 77 9.48 4.70 7.50
N ASP A 78 8.69 4.17 8.42
CA ASP A 78 7.26 4.46 8.50
C ASP A 78 6.97 5.94 8.81
N ARG A 79 7.75 6.57 9.70
CA ARG A 79 7.69 8.01 10.02
C ARG A 79 8.10 8.84 8.82
N THR A 80 9.17 8.45 8.13
CA THR A 80 9.60 9.11 6.89
C THR A 80 8.50 9.04 5.83
N ILE A 81 7.87 7.88 5.65
CA ILE A 81 6.72 7.73 4.75
C ILE A 81 5.53 8.56 5.23
N ALA A 82 5.25 8.62 6.54
CA ALA A 82 4.15 9.43 7.08
C ALA A 82 4.36 10.95 6.83
N HIS A 83 5.60 11.42 6.96
CA HIS A 83 6.03 12.77 6.60
C HIS A 83 5.75 13.05 5.11
N GLU A 84 6.27 12.20 4.23
CA GLU A 84 6.08 12.39 2.78
C GLU A 84 4.62 12.21 2.34
N MET A 85 3.87 11.29 2.95
CA MET A 85 2.45 11.12 2.68
C MET A 85 1.64 12.33 3.12
N THR A 86 2.07 13.06 4.16
CA THR A 86 1.45 14.34 4.54
C THR A 86 1.62 15.36 3.42
N HIS A 87 2.83 15.49 2.86
CA HIS A 87 3.06 16.31 1.67
C HIS A 87 2.20 15.88 0.48
N ALA A 88 2.09 14.58 0.23
CA ALA A 88 1.30 14.06 -0.88
C ALA A 88 -0.19 14.39 -0.75
N VAL A 89 -0.78 14.17 0.43
CA VAL A 89 -2.18 14.50 0.71
C VAL A 89 -2.42 16.01 0.60
N MET A 90 -1.50 16.82 1.14
CA MET A 90 -1.59 18.28 1.01
C MET A 90 -1.52 18.72 -0.45
N ARG A 91 -0.61 18.17 -1.26
CA ARG A 91 -0.52 18.48 -2.70
C ARG A 91 -1.76 18.04 -3.47
N ALA A 92 -2.39 16.94 -3.09
CA ALA A 92 -3.59 16.45 -3.74
C ALA A 92 -4.82 17.33 -3.46
N ASN A 93 -4.90 17.97 -2.30
CA ASN A 93 -6.09 18.72 -1.88
C ASN A 93 -5.90 20.24 -1.98
N ILE A 94 -4.71 20.76 -1.67
CA ILE A 94 -4.44 22.20 -1.60
C ILE A 94 -3.93 22.70 -2.97
N THR A 95 -4.72 23.55 -3.61
CA THR A 95 -4.31 24.26 -4.83
C THR A 95 -3.20 25.29 -4.52
N ASN A 96 -2.24 25.46 -5.43
CA ASN A 96 -1.11 26.40 -5.24
C ASN A 96 -0.31 26.18 -3.93
N MET A 97 -0.09 24.92 -3.53
CA MET A 97 0.66 24.59 -2.31
C MET A 97 2.05 25.27 -2.23
N SER A 98 2.70 25.54 -3.37
CA SER A 98 3.99 26.25 -3.42
C SER A 98 3.94 27.69 -2.89
N ALA A 99 2.75 28.30 -2.78
CA ALA A 99 2.57 29.63 -2.18
C ALA A 99 2.67 29.61 -0.65
N LEU A 100 2.54 28.44 -0.01
CA LEU A 100 2.72 28.31 1.43
C LEU A 100 4.22 28.45 1.78
N PRO A 101 4.55 29.17 2.86
CA PRO A 101 5.92 29.23 3.36
C PRO A 101 6.49 27.83 3.62
N LYS A 102 7.79 27.64 3.36
CA LYS A 102 8.45 26.33 3.53
C LYS A 102 8.32 25.82 4.97
N TYR A 103 8.45 26.69 5.97
CA TYR A 103 8.27 26.28 7.38
C TYR A 103 6.87 25.73 7.66
N ILE A 104 5.81 26.23 7.00
CA ILE A 104 4.48 25.65 7.15
C ILE A 104 4.43 24.29 6.47
N ARG A 105 4.86 24.19 5.22
CA ARG A 105 4.81 22.92 4.46
C ARG A 105 5.57 21.80 5.18
N GLU A 106 6.82 22.05 5.52
CA GLU A 106 7.66 21.06 6.20
C GLU A 106 7.22 20.86 7.65
N GLY A 107 6.88 21.93 8.36
CA GLY A 107 6.39 21.86 9.73
C GLY A 107 5.11 21.05 9.87
N THR A 108 4.19 21.11 8.90
CA THR A 108 2.95 20.31 8.94
C THR A 108 3.23 18.83 8.77
N ALA A 109 4.25 18.45 7.99
CA ALA A 109 4.67 17.07 7.87
C ALA A 109 5.35 16.59 9.16
N GLU A 110 6.24 17.39 9.75
CA GLU A 110 6.90 17.08 11.02
C GLU A 110 5.90 17.01 12.19
N PHE A 111 4.87 17.88 12.20
CA PHE A 111 3.85 17.88 13.24
C PHE A 111 2.98 16.61 13.19
N MET A 112 2.86 15.96 12.04
CA MET A 112 2.08 14.72 11.91
C MET A 112 2.62 13.61 12.81
N HIS A 113 3.92 13.32 12.72
CA HIS A 113 4.56 12.25 13.49
C HIS A 113 5.36 12.74 14.69
N GLY A 114 5.58 14.05 14.84
CA GLY A 114 6.37 14.61 15.93
C GLY A 114 7.88 14.35 15.77
N ILE A 115 8.69 15.25 16.33
CA ILE A 115 10.16 15.21 16.25
C ILE A 115 10.86 15.62 17.55
N ASP A 116 10.13 15.63 18.67
CA ASP A 116 10.69 15.97 19.99
C ASP A 116 11.86 15.04 20.36
N ASP A 117 11.79 13.79 19.91
CA ASP A 117 12.78 12.74 20.13
C ASP A 117 13.97 12.82 19.16
N GLU A 118 13.70 12.99 17.86
CA GLU A 118 14.70 12.90 16.79
C GLU A 118 15.49 14.20 16.60
N ARG A 119 14.83 15.37 16.74
CA ARG A 119 15.45 16.69 16.51
C ARG A 119 15.63 17.52 17.78
N LYS A 120 15.70 16.88 18.95
CA LYS A 120 15.86 17.54 20.27
C LYS A 120 16.97 18.60 20.31
N SER A 121 18.15 18.28 19.80
CA SER A 121 19.30 19.20 19.80
C SER A 121 19.04 20.46 18.96
N THR A 122 18.43 20.27 17.79
CA THR A 122 18.04 21.36 16.90
C THR A 122 17.01 22.26 17.57
N LEU A 123 15.93 21.69 18.11
CA LEU A 123 14.88 22.44 18.83
C LEU A 123 15.44 23.22 20.03
N ALA A 124 16.34 22.60 20.81
CA ALA A 124 16.99 23.24 21.95
C ALA A 124 17.95 24.37 21.54
N GLY A 125 18.53 24.29 20.34
CA GLY A 125 19.50 25.26 19.80
C GLY A 125 18.89 26.39 18.96
N LEU A 126 17.59 26.34 18.63
CA LEU A 126 16.94 27.38 17.81
C LEU A 126 17.01 28.76 18.48
N ASN A 127 17.14 29.80 17.66
CA ASN A 127 17.01 31.18 18.12
C ASN A 127 15.96 31.91 17.31
N PHE A 128 14.75 32.06 17.87
CA PHE A 128 13.64 32.66 17.13
C PHE A 128 13.81 34.17 16.94
N THR A 129 13.98 34.56 15.68
CA THR A 129 13.97 35.95 15.18
C THR A 129 13.00 36.05 14.00
N ASP A 130 12.62 37.26 13.60
CA ASP A 130 11.67 37.42 12.49
C ASP A 130 12.19 36.78 11.19
N SER A 131 13.49 36.94 10.93
CA SER A 131 14.18 36.35 9.79
C SER A 131 14.18 34.82 9.76
N ILE A 132 13.98 34.15 10.90
CA ILE A 132 14.03 32.67 10.95
C ILE A 132 12.88 32.04 10.17
N PHE A 133 11.75 32.75 10.04
CA PHE A 133 10.59 32.30 9.26
C PHE A 133 10.80 32.42 7.74
N SER A 134 11.87 33.10 7.33
CA SER A 134 12.33 33.20 5.94
C SER A 134 13.60 32.38 5.67
N ASP A 135 14.12 31.67 6.68
CA ASP A 135 15.26 30.78 6.47
C ASP A 135 14.81 29.58 5.64
N GLU A 136 15.53 29.31 4.55
CA GLU A 136 15.27 28.23 3.60
C GLU A 136 16.30 27.09 3.74
N SER A 137 17.17 27.14 4.76
CA SER A 137 18.15 26.09 5.08
C SER A 137 17.49 24.72 5.25
N SER A 138 18.29 23.65 5.21
CA SER A 138 17.75 22.28 5.11
C SER A 138 17.00 21.82 6.35
N ASP A 139 17.31 22.33 7.55
CA ASP A 139 16.70 21.83 8.80
C ASP A 139 15.89 22.89 9.58
N THR A 140 16.23 24.18 9.46
CA THR A 140 15.53 25.25 10.21
C THR A 140 14.03 25.33 9.92
N PRO A 141 13.55 25.27 8.66
CA PRO A 141 12.12 25.36 8.35
C PRO A 141 11.30 24.26 9.04
N TYR A 142 11.86 23.05 9.14
CA TYR A 142 11.23 21.89 9.74
C TYR A 142 10.97 22.14 11.24
N ALA A 143 12.03 22.50 11.98
CA ALA A 143 11.94 22.72 13.42
C ALA A 143 11.18 24.00 13.80
N VAL A 144 11.33 25.09 13.04
CA VAL A 144 10.59 26.35 13.24
C VAL A 144 9.10 26.16 12.96
N GLY A 145 8.79 25.49 11.85
CA GLY A 145 7.45 25.14 11.45
C GLY A 145 6.72 24.31 12.50
N TYR A 146 7.40 23.26 12.96
CA TYR A 146 6.91 22.39 14.01
C TYR A 146 6.54 23.17 15.29
N ALA A 147 7.45 23.99 15.82
CA ALA A 147 7.19 24.80 17.02
C ALA A 147 6.05 25.82 16.80
N PHE A 148 6.01 26.46 15.64
CA PHE A 148 4.96 27.43 15.32
C PHE A 148 3.57 26.80 15.18
N LEU A 149 3.47 25.62 14.55
CA LEU A 149 2.20 24.90 14.40
C LEU A 149 1.65 24.44 15.75
N HIS A 150 2.53 23.98 16.63
CA HIS A 150 2.21 23.68 18.02
C HIS A 150 1.65 24.91 18.78
N TYR A 151 2.29 26.07 18.62
CA TYR A 151 1.83 27.33 19.22
C TYR A 151 0.42 27.73 18.75
N ILE A 152 0.15 27.66 17.44
CA ILE A 152 -1.19 27.97 16.92
C ILE A 152 -2.22 26.89 17.28
N ASN A 153 -1.81 25.63 17.40
CA ASN A 153 -2.68 24.53 17.83
C ASN A 153 -3.15 24.77 19.28
N LYS A 154 -2.22 25.09 20.18
CA LYS A 154 -2.52 25.49 21.56
C LYS A 154 -3.43 26.72 21.61
N ALA A 155 -3.10 27.76 20.84
CA ALA A 155 -3.91 28.98 20.76
C ALA A 155 -5.34 28.71 20.25
N GLY A 156 -5.54 27.71 19.39
CA GLY A 156 -6.84 27.25 18.89
C GLY A 156 -7.64 26.36 19.85
N GLY A 157 -7.05 26.00 20.99
CA GLY A 157 -7.65 25.09 21.98
C GLY A 157 -7.56 23.62 21.60
N HIS A 158 -6.51 23.21 20.88
CA HIS A 158 -6.19 21.81 20.54
C HIS A 158 -7.24 21.11 19.67
N GLY A 159 -6.99 19.81 19.38
CA GLY A 159 -7.88 18.92 18.65
C GLY A 159 -8.18 19.45 17.26
N GLU A 160 -9.33 20.10 17.09
CA GLU A 160 -9.82 20.54 15.79
C GLU A 160 -9.08 21.75 15.19
N ALA A 161 -8.05 22.31 15.83
CA ALA A 161 -7.36 23.51 15.33
C ALA A 161 -6.66 23.30 13.99
N MET A 162 -5.95 22.18 13.83
CA MET A 162 -5.27 21.89 12.56
C MET A 162 -6.22 21.43 11.47
N LYS A 163 -7.34 20.77 11.82
CA LYS A 163 -8.41 20.53 10.85
C LYS A 163 -8.96 21.84 10.30
N ARG A 164 -9.30 22.81 11.16
CA ARG A 164 -9.76 24.14 10.71
C ARG A 164 -8.74 24.83 9.82
N PHE A 165 -7.45 24.74 10.17
CA PHE A 165 -6.36 25.27 9.34
C PHE A 165 -6.39 24.66 7.93
N MET A 166 -6.42 23.32 7.87
CA MET A 166 -6.35 22.57 6.61
C MET A 166 -7.62 22.69 5.77
N THR A 167 -8.80 22.75 6.38
CA THR A 167 -10.08 22.99 5.67
C THR A 167 -10.05 24.31 4.90
N VAL A 168 -9.51 25.39 5.47
CA VAL A 168 -9.39 26.66 4.75
C VAL A 168 -8.45 26.54 3.55
N LEU A 169 -7.34 25.80 3.71
CA LEU A 169 -6.38 25.61 2.62
C LEU A 169 -6.91 24.69 1.51
N ASP A 170 -7.72 23.71 1.87
CA ASP A 170 -8.43 22.84 0.92
C ASP A 170 -9.44 23.65 0.10
N GLU A 171 -10.26 24.48 0.75
CA GLU A 171 -11.30 25.27 0.08
C GLU A 171 -10.75 26.46 -0.73
N LYS A 172 -9.67 27.10 -0.27
CA LYS A 172 -9.20 28.40 -0.79
C LYS A 172 -7.77 28.39 -1.34
N GLY A 173 -7.06 27.27 -1.22
CA GLY A 173 -5.69 27.11 -1.70
C GLY A 173 -4.62 27.73 -0.80
N GLY A 174 -3.36 27.54 -1.19
CA GLY A 174 -2.16 27.92 -0.42
C GLY A 174 -1.97 29.42 -0.21
N THR A 175 -2.68 30.27 -0.95
CA THR A 175 -2.64 31.73 -0.76
C THR A 175 -3.49 32.20 0.42
N ALA A 176 -4.42 31.37 0.92
CA ALA A 176 -5.30 31.69 2.04
C ALA A 176 -4.64 31.44 3.41
N TYR A 177 -3.32 31.61 3.51
CA TYR A 177 -2.54 31.30 4.71
C TYR A 177 -2.98 32.11 5.94
N ASP A 178 -3.23 33.41 5.78
CA ASP A 178 -3.71 34.26 6.88
C ASP A 178 -5.07 33.81 7.39
N GLU A 179 -5.99 33.46 6.49
CA GLU A 179 -7.31 32.95 6.83
C GLU A 179 -7.22 31.59 7.52
N ALA A 180 -6.30 30.73 7.10
CA ALA A 180 -6.06 29.44 7.72
C ALA A 180 -5.54 29.59 9.16
N VAL A 181 -4.58 30.49 9.41
CA VAL A 181 -4.10 30.82 10.77
C VAL A 181 -5.25 31.37 11.63
N SER A 182 -6.09 32.23 11.05
CA SER A 182 -7.24 32.77 11.77
C SER A 182 -8.27 31.69 12.14
N ALA A 183 -8.59 30.80 11.22
CA ALA A 183 -9.48 29.67 11.47
C ALA A 183 -8.92 28.70 12.53
N ALA A 184 -7.62 28.39 12.46
CA ALA A 184 -6.94 27.53 13.42
C ALA A 184 -7.09 28.08 14.84
N THR A 185 -6.83 29.38 15.01
CA THR A 185 -6.83 30.07 16.30
C THR A 185 -8.18 30.64 16.73
N LYS A 186 -9.28 30.30 16.03
CA LYS A 186 -10.64 30.81 16.29
C LYS A 186 -10.70 32.34 16.30
N GLY A 187 -9.90 32.98 15.44
CA GLY A 187 -9.84 34.43 15.30
C GLY A 187 -8.97 35.15 16.33
N LYS A 188 -8.21 34.44 17.18
CA LYS A 188 -7.26 35.06 18.12
C LYS A 188 -6.20 35.86 17.37
N TYR A 189 -5.70 35.32 16.27
CA TYR A 189 -4.83 36.01 15.32
C TYR A 189 -5.58 36.15 13.99
N LYS A 190 -5.59 37.33 13.37
CA LYS A 190 -6.26 37.55 12.07
C LYS A 190 -5.35 37.25 10.90
N THR A 191 -4.04 37.41 11.09
CA THR A 191 -3.02 37.13 10.08
C THR A 191 -1.91 36.26 10.64
N ALA A 192 -1.14 35.65 9.76
CA ALA A 192 0.05 34.91 10.13
C ALA A 192 1.12 35.81 10.76
N ASP A 193 1.22 37.07 10.34
CA ASP A 193 2.16 38.04 10.90
C ASP A 193 1.80 38.40 12.34
N GLU A 194 0.51 38.54 12.67
CA GLU A 194 0.06 38.71 14.06
C GLU A 194 0.43 37.50 14.92
N ALA A 195 0.22 36.28 14.41
CA ALA A 195 0.58 35.06 15.12
C ALA A 195 2.09 34.93 15.32
N LYS A 196 2.90 35.26 14.30
CA LYS A 196 4.36 35.29 14.38
C LYS A 196 4.82 36.33 15.41
N ALA A 197 4.30 37.55 15.36
CA ALA A 197 4.67 38.59 16.32
C ALA A 197 4.36 38.17 17.76
N ALA A 198 3.21 37.53 18.01
CA ALA A 198 2.86 37.00 19.32
C ALA A 198 3.81 35.87 19.76
N PHE A 199 4.12 34.93 18.86
CA PHE A 199 5.08 33.86 19.11
C PHE A 199 6.47 34.41 19.50
N LEU A 200 6.99 35.38 18.76
CA LEU A 200 8.27 36.02 19.07
C LEU A 200 8.21 36.77 20.41
N ALA A 201 7.12 37.47 20.70
CA ALA A 201 6.96 38.19 21.96
C ALA A 201 6.98 37.24 23.16
N ASP A 202 6.28 36.11 23.08
CA ASP A 202 6.27 35.08 24.12
C ASP A 202 7.66 34.44 24.28
N TYR A 203 8.36 34.15 23.18
CA TYR A 203 9.74 33.64 23.21
C TYR A 203 10.69 34.62 23.90
N GLN A 204 10.65 35.90 23.52
CA GLN A 204 11.50 36.93 24.13
C GLN A 204 11.17 37.14 25.61
N SER A 205 9.90 37.04 25.99
CA SER A 205 9.48 37.09 27.40
C SER A 205 10.15 35.98 28.23
N VAL A 206 10.16 34.74 27.73
CA VAL A 206 10.84 33.62 28.41
C VAL A 206 12.36 33.85 28.48
N LYS A 207 12.98 34.29 27.38
CA LYS A 207 14.42 34.57 27.33
C LYS A 207 14.85 35.68 28.27
N ASN A 208 14.10 36.78 28.33
CA ASN A 208 14.38 37.90 29.23
C ASN A 208 14.30 37.52 30.70
N ASN A 209 13.50 36.49 31.02
CA ASN A 209 13.40 35.92 32.36
C ASN A 209 14.44 34.82 32.64
N GLY A 210 15.43 34.64 31.75
CA GLY A 210 16.48 33.63 31.88
C GLY A 210 16.05 32.20 31.54
N GLY A 211 14.85 32.02 30.96
CA GLY A 211 14.34 30.72 30.56
C GLY A 211 15.04 30.12 29.34
N SER A 212 15.03 28.79 29.28
CA SER A 212 15.51 28.00 28.15
C SER A 212 14.47 27.93 27.01
N ASN A 213 14.87 27.41 25.85
CA ASN A 213 13.91 27.12 24.78
C ASN A 213 12.85 26.11 25.21
N ASN A 214 13.26 25.13 26.01
CA ASN A 214 12.35 24.11 26.53
C ASN A 214 11.27 24.73 27.44
N ASP A 215 11.61 25.75 28.22
CA ASP A 215 10.63 26.47 29.05
C ASP A 215 9.59 27.20 28.18
N PHE A 216 10.03 27.78 27.06
CA PHE A 216 9.13 28.39 26.08
C PHE A 216 8.22 27.36 25.42
N TYR A 217 8.79 26.24 24.99
CA TYR A 217 8.06 25.13 24.38
C TYR A 217 6.99 24.56 25.32
N LYS A 218 7.33 24.31 26.58
CA LYS A 218 6.38 23.83 27.61
C LYS A 218 5.26 24.82 27.86
N ALA A 219 5.60 26.11 27.97
CA ALA A 219 4.63 27.14 28.30
C ALA A 219 3.67 27.44 27.15
N TYR A 220 4.16 27.49 25.90
CA TYR A 220 3.41 28.06 24.77
C TYR A 220 3.18 27.12 23.59
N CYS A 221 3.94 26.03 23.46
CA CYS A 221 3.86 25.12 22.31
C CYS A 221 3.42 23.69 22.69
N ASP A 222 3.31 23.37 23.98
CA ASP A 222 3.04 22.00 24.47
C ASP A 222 4.05 20.96 23.99
N ILE A 223 5.26 21.41 23.69
CA ILE A 223 6.42 20.58 23.39
C ILE A 223 7.19 20.37 24.70
N ASP A 224 7.55 19.12 25.01
CA ASP A 224 8.36 18.79 26.17
C ASP A 224 9.57 17.97 25.75
N LEU A 225 10.70 18.65 25.56
CA LEU A 225 11.94 18.00 25.13
C LEU A 225 12.52 17.06 26.20
N ASP A 226 12.05 17.10 27.45
CA ASP A 226 12.49 16.18 28.51
C ASP A 226 11.69 14.88 28.55
N ASN A 227 10.51 14.85 27.92
CA ASN A 227 9.72 13.63 27.80
C ASN A 227 10.28 12.76 26.66
N LYS A 228 10.78 11.57 26.99
CA LYS A 228 11.31 10.63 25.99
C LYS A 228 10.26 9.69 25.42
N ASP A 229 9.10 9.64 26.05
CA ASP A 229 8.01 8.72 25.70
C ASP A 229 6.96 9.39 24.80
N ASP A 230 7.20 10.66 24.40
CA ASP A 230 6.31 11.47 23.57
C ASP A 230 7.12 12.11 22.43
N THR A 231 6.67 11.86 21.20
CA THR A 231 7.21 12.43 19.96
C THR A 231 6.70 13.84 19.72
N GLY A 232 5.62 14.24 20.42
CA GLY A 232 4.93 15.51 20.20
C GLY A 232 4.08 15.50 18.93
N SER A 233 3.59 14.33 18.50
CA SER A 233 2.68 14.19 17.35
C SER A 233 1.38 15.00 17.54
N VAL A 234 0.81 15.47 16.43
CA VAL A 234 -0.50 16.12 16.38
C VAL A 234 -1.62 15.27 16.99
N MET A 235 -1.52 13.93 16.96
CA MET A 235 -2.51 13.03 17.57
C MET A 235 -2.20 12.68 19.04
N GLY A 236 -1.09 13.15 19.59
CA GLY A 236 -0.65 12.85 20.96
C GLY A 236 -1.50 13.51 22.04
N SER A 237 -1.27 13.13 23.29
CA SER A 237 -2.01 13.58 24.47
C SER A 237 -2.14 15.10 24.58
N LYS A 238 -1.06 15.82 24.29
CA LYS A 238 -0.97 17.28 24.43
C LYS A 238 -1.64 18.05 23.29
N SER A 239 -1.75 17.44 22.11
CA SER A 239 -2.29 18.09 20.90
C SER A 239 -3.73 17.70 20.59
N TRP A 240 -4.15 16.49 20.99
CA TRP A 240 -5.45 15.90 20.65
C TRP A 240 -6.18 15.26 21.84
N ASN A 241 -5.66 15.38 23.07
CA ASN A 241 -6.18 14.62 24.23
C ASN A 241 -6.13 13.08 23.98
N GLY A 242 -5.14 12.65 23.19
CA GLY A 242 -4.76 11.25 22.96
C GLY A 242 -3.91 10.67 24.10
N ASP A 243 -3.26 9.54 23.84
CA ASP A 243 -2.23 9.00 24.75
C ASP A 243 -0.85 9.57 24.31
N ASP A 244 0.19 9.45 25.15
CA ASP A 244 1.56 9.80 24.74
C ASP A 244 2.04 8.81 23.67
N GLU A 245 2.58 9.31 22.57
CA GLU A 245 3.02 8.50 21.43
C GLU A 245 4.56 8.59 21.28
N ASN A 246 5.26 7.47 21.40
CA ASN A 246 6.70 7.33 21.17
C ASN A 246 7.03 6.94 19.70
N ALA A 247 8.33 6.83 19.40
CA ALA A 247 8.83 6.56 18.05
C ALA A 247 8.29 5.28 17.40
N GLU A 248 7.97 4.25 18.19
CA GLU A 248 7.49 2.94 17.70
C GLU A 248 6.00 2.95 17.38
N ASN A 249 5.28 3.97 17.86
CA ASN A 249 3.88 3.80 18.21
C ASN A 249 2.99 4.90 17.59
N VAL A 250 3.64 5.99 17.16
CA VAL A 250 3.06 7.20 16.56
C VAL A 250 2.44 6.94 15.19
N VAL A 251 3.09 6.12 14.36
CA VAL A 251 2.49 5.63 13.12
C VAL A 251 1.71 4.38 13.46
N LEU A 252 0.37 4.51 13.51
CA LEU A 252 -0.51 3.37 13.72
C LEU A 252 -0.18 2.26 12.71
N GLU A 253 0.23 1.13 13.27
CA GLU A 253 1.00 0.15 12.52
C GLU A 253 0.25 -0.47 11.34
N GLY A 254 1.01 -0.69 10.27
CA GLY A 254 0.74 -1.72 9.28
C GLY A 254 1.25 -3.10 9.73
N MET A 255 1.14 -4.09 8.85
CA MET A 255 1.64 -5.45 9.11
C MET A 255 3.18 -5.51 9.15
N SER A 256 3.74 -6.62 9.63
CA SER A 256 5.19 -6.83 9.67
C SER A 256 5.87 -6.63 8.31
N THR A 257 7.07 -6.03 8.32
CA THR A 257 7.96 -5.89 7.14
C THR A 257 8.38 -7.24 6.54
N ARG A 258 8.32 -8.34 7.32
CA ARG A 258 8.51 -9.72 6.84
C ARG A 258 7.42 -10.18 5.87
N PHE A 259 6.28 -9.50 5.90
CA PHE A 259 5.09 -9.87 5.14
C PHE A 259 4.89 -8.99 3.91
N TRP A 260 5.93 -8.89 3.09
CA TRP A 260 5.84 -8.24 1.79
C TRP A 260 5.05 -9.12 0.82
N TYR A 261 3.86 -8.65 0.44
CA TYR A 261 3.13 -9.19 -0.70
C TYR A 261 3.44 -8.34 -1.93
N PHE A 262 3.91 -8.97 -3.01
CA PHE A 262 3.86 -8.33 -4.31
C PHE A 262 2.39 -8.15 -4.69
N PRO A 263 1.89 -6.93 -4.90
CA PRO A 263 0.53 -6.76 -5.38
C PRO A 263 0.32 -7.61 -6.65
N GLY A 264 -0.90 -8.15 -6.80
CA GLY A 264 -1.23 -9.04 -7.91
C GLY A 264 -0.87 -8.43 -9.27
N GLY A 265 -1.06 -7.12 -9.40
CA GLY A 265 -0.51 -6.25 -10.44
C GLY A 265 0.52 -5.25 -9.89
N GLN A 266 1.08 -4.38 -10.73
CA GLN A 266 2.00 -3.30 -10.30
C GLN A 266 1.30 -2.24 -9.44
N THR A 267 -0.01 -2.34 -9.22
CA THR A 267 -0.82 -1.36 -8.51
C THR A 267 -1.51 -1.92 -7.27
N SER A 268 -1.62 -1.12 -6.20
CA SER A 268 -2.48 -1.37 -5.04
C SER A 268 -3.44 -0.20 -4.83
N THR A 269 -4.69 -0.45 -4.44
CA THR A 269 -5.63 0.62 -4.06
C THR A 269 -5.75 0.72 -2.54
N ILE A 270 -5.53 1.91 -1.97
CA ILE A 270 -5.64 2.21 -0.54
C ILE A 270 -6.56 3.40 -0.39
N GLN A 271 -7.77 3.23 0.17
CA GLN A 271 -8.73 4.34 0.39
C GLN A 271 -8.92 5.25 -0.86
N ASN A 272 -9.14 4.64 -2.02
CA ASN A 272 -9.25 5.27 -3.36
C ASN A 272 -7.95 5.86 -3.95
N LEU A 273 -6.82 5.84 -3.23
CA LEU A 273 -5.51 6.08 -3.83
C LEU A 273 -5.05 4.83 -4.57
N THR A 274 -4.81 4.92 -5.87
CA THR A 274 -4.12 3.89 -6.65
C THR A 274 -2.62 4.15 -6.61
N VAL A 275 -1.88 3.27 -5.94
CA VAL A 275 -0.42 3.30 -5.83
C VAL A 275 0.17 2.40 -6.90
N ASP A 276 0.96 2.94 -7.82
CA ASP A 276 1.81 2.18 -8.75
C ASP A 276 3.19 1.99 -8.12
N TRP A 277 3.60 0.75 -7.92
CA TRP A 277 4.83 0.42 -7.22
C TRP A 277 6.04 0.21 -8.15
N GLY A 278 5.87 0.38 -9.46
CA GLY A 278 6.91 0.16 -10.46
C GLY A 278 7.20 -1.32 -10.76
N GLU A 279 8.24 -1.58 -11.55
CA GLU A 279 8.64 -2.94 -11.90
C GLU A 279 9.36 -3.64 -10.74
N PHE A 280 8.72 -4.67 -10.18
CA PHE A 280 9.38 -5.62 -9.29
C PHE A 280 9.69 -6.95 -9.97
N SER A 281 10.92 -7.44 -9.74
CA SER A 281 11.28 -8.82 -10.07
C SER A 281 10.63 -9.77 -9.06
N ARG A 282 9.64 -10.54 -9.52
CA ARG A 282 8.91 -11.51 -8.67
C ARG A 282 9.80 -12.74 -8.42
N PRO A 283 10.04 -13.16 -7.17
CA PRO A 283 10.52 -14.51 -6.92
C PRO A 283 9.47 -15.49 -7.42
N ALA A 284 9.88 -16.45 -8.25
CA ALA A 284 9.01 -17.43 -8.91
C ALA A 284 8.50 -18.54 -7.95
N SER A 285 8.18 -18.20 -6.71
CA SER A 285 7.89 -19.13 -5.64
C SER A 285 6.37 -19.34 -5.50
N GLY A 286 5.91 -20.53 -5.87
CA GLY A 286 4.51 -20.95 -5.75
C GLY A 286 4.30 -22.36 -6.29
N PHE A 287 3.16 -22.97 -5.98
CA PHE A 287 2.75 -24.25 -6.56
C PHE A 287 2.44 -24.07 -8.04
N LYS A 288 2.94 -24.97 -8.88
CA LYS A 288 2.60 -25.03 -10.30
C LYS A 288 1.72 -26.25 -10.53
N TYR A 289 0.45 -26.02 -10.82
CA TYR A 289 -0.48 -27.08 -11.18
C TYR A 289 -0.49 -27.23 -12.70
N GLN A 290 -0.07 -28.39 -13.20
CA GLN A 290 -0.31 -28.76 -14.58
C GLN A 290 -1.78 -29.13 -14.72
N ILE A 291 -2.52 -28.37 -15.52
CA ILE A 291 -3.99 -28.48 -15.63
C ILE A 291 -4.43 -28.86 -17.05
N GLY A 292 -3.50 -29.26 -17.92
CA GLY A 292 -3.81 -29.63 -19.30
C GLY A 292 -2.81 -30.62 -19.87
N THR A 293 -3.07 -31.07 -21.10
CA THR A 293 -2.29 -32.11 -21.77
C THR A 293 -1.10 -31.56 -22.57
N LYS A 294 -1.05 -30.24 -22.79
CA LYS A 294 0.03 -29.57 -23.55
C LYS A 294 1.02 -28.84 -22.64
N ALA A 295 2.23 -28.63 -23.17
CA ALA A 295 3.24 -27.80 -22.52
C ALA A 295 2.69 -26.38 -22.26
N ASN A 296 3.09 -25.79 -21.14
CA ASN A 296 2.69 -24.44 -20.70
C ASN A 296 1.20 -24.27 -20.32
N GLN A 297 0.44 -25.35 -20.15
CA GLN A 297 -0.91 -25.34 -19.58
C GLN A 297 -0.85 -25.51 -18.05
N ALA A 298 -0.32 -24.50 -17.37
CA ALA A 298 -0.17 -24.50 -15.93
C ALA A 298 -0.91 -23.34 -15.27
N ILE A 299 -1.42 -23.58 -14.06
CA ILE A 299 -1.84 -22.54 -13.12
C ILE A 299 -0.76 -22.41 -12.07
N ASN A 300 -0.21 -21.21 -11.94
CA ASN A 300 0.66 -20.86 -10.83
C ASN A 300 -0.20 -20.38 -9.66
N ALA A 301 -0.02 -20.97 -8.50
CA ALA A 301 -0.66 -20.57 -7.25
C ALA A 301 0.42 -20.24 -6.22
N SER A 302 0.56 -18.96 -5.92
CA SER A 302 1.36 -18.48 -4.80
C SER A 302 0.42 -18.09 -3.67
N PHE A 303 0.70 -18.56 -2.47
CA PHE A 303 -0.05 -18.21 -1.27
C PHE A 303 0.86 -17.43 -0.34
N SER A 304 0.31 -16.40 0.29
CA SER A 304 1.01 -15.68 1.34
C SER A 304 0.99 -16.49 2.63
N ASP A 305 2.00 -16.27 3.48
CA ASP A 305 2.01 -16.82 4.84
C ASP A 305 0.81 -16.26 5.64
N ILE A 306 0.21 -17.06 6.52
CA ILE A 306 -0.95 -16.67 7.34
C ILE A 306 -0.76 -17.06 8.80
N HIS A 307 0.47 -17.40 9.21
CA HIS A 307 0.81 -17.55 10.62
C HIS A 307 0.69 -16.22 11.36
N ALA A 308 0.49 -16.28 12.67
CA ALA A 308 0.22 -15.10 13.49
C ALA A 308 1.39 -14.10 13.52
N ASP A 309 2.64 -14.57 13.42
CA ASP A 309 3.82 -13.72 13.25
C ASP A 309 3.81 -13.01 11.88
N ALA A 310 3.48 -13.74 10.81
CA ALA A 310 3.37 -13.19 9.46
C ALA A 310 2.22 -12.15 9.34
N LEU A 311 1.11 -12.36 10.06
CA LEU A 311 0.01 -11.40 10.12
C LEU A 311 0.30 -10.17 10.99
N GLY A 312 1.48 -10.08 11.59
CA GLY A 312 1.85 -8.97 12.49
C GLY A 312 1.11 -9.01 13.83
N LEU A 313 0.63 -10.17 14.25
CA LEU A 313 -0.05 -10.38 15.53
C LEU A 313 0.92 -10.83 16.65
N ILE A 314 2.15 -11.18 16.29
CA ILE A 314 3.23 -11.56 17.21
C ILE A 314 4.50 -10.79 16.82
N SER A 315 5.15 -10.15 17.78
CA SER A 315 6.44 -9.47 17.61
C SER A 315 7.59 -10.47 17.48
N ALA A 316 8.77 -9.99 17.06
CA ALA A 316 9.97 -10.80 16.95
C ALA A 316 10.43 -11.41 18.29
N GLU A 317 10.13 -10.75 19.42
CA GLU A 317 10.39 -11.27 20.77
C GLU A 317 9.30 -12.23 21.27
N GLY A 318 8.35 -12.60 20.42
CA GLY A 318 7.22 -13.46 20.77
C GLY A 318 6.12 -12.78 21.55
N LYS A 319 6.10 -11.44 21.61
CA LYS A 319 5.02 -10.70 22.29
C LYS A 319 3.78 -10.68 21.41
N THR A 320 2.64 -11.06 21.97
CA THR A 320 1.36 -10.98 21.28
C THR A 320 0.80 -9.55 21.35
N VAL A 321 -0.10 -9.23 20.42
CA VAL A 321 -0.94 -8.02 20.52
C VAL A 321 -1.53 -7.87 21.93
N GLN A 322 -1.35 -6.68 22.52
CA GLN A 322 -1.85 -6.36 23.85
C GLN A 322 -3.10 -5.49 23.74
N VAL A 323 -3.97 -5.58 24.76
CA VAL A 323 -5.19 -4.75 24.90
C VAL A 323 -5.28 -4.15 26.31
N THR A 324 -4.14 -4.09 27.02
CA THR A 324 -4.06 -3.69 28.43
C THR A 324 -4.19 -2.19 28.62
N THR A 325 -3.78 -1.39 27.62
CA THR A 325 -3.94 0.07 27.60
C THR A 325 -4.82 0.48 26.42
N ARG A 326 -5.32 1.72 26.45
CA ARG A 326 -6.14 2.28 25.38
C ARG A 326 -5.36 2.38 24.06
N ALA A 327 -4.13 2.88 24.08
CA ALA A 327 -3.23 2.90 22.94
C ALA A 327 -3.03 1.50 22.33
N GLU A 328 -2.70 0.51 23.16
CA GLU A 328 -2.50 -0.87 22.69
C GLU A 328 -3.79 -1.46 22.10
N ALA A 329 -4.94 -1.18 22.70
CA ALA A 329 -6.23 -1.61 22.16
C ALA A 329 -6.57 -0.97 20.80
N LYS A 330 -6.25 0.31 20.58
CA LYS A 330 -6.43 0.97 19.27
C LYS A 330 -5.56 0.32 18.20
N ARG A 331 -4.30 0.00 18.52
CA ARG A 331 -3.40 -0.72 17.60
C ARG A 331 -3.87 -2.15 17.33
N ALA A 332 -4.35 -2.85 18.35
CA ALA A 332 -4.89 -4.19 18.21
C ALA A 332 -6.02 -4.24 17.18
N LEU A 333 -6.95 -3.28 17.23
CA LEU A 333 -8.04 -3.18 16.26
C LEU A 333 -7.51 -3.03 14.83
N THR A 334 -6.61 -2.07 14.59
CA THR A 334 -6.00 -1.87 13.26
C THR A 334 -5.27 -3.12 12.77
N ARG A 335 -4.49 -3.78 13.63
CA ARG A 335 -3.79 -5.03 13.28
C ARG A 335 -4.78 -6.15 12.93
N PHE A 336 -5.87 -6.30 13.68
CA PHE A 336 -6.89 -7.30 13.41
C PHE A 336 -7.64 -7.01 12.12
N ASP A 337 -8.05 -5.77 11.86
CA ASP A 337 -8.73 -5.39 10.62
C ASP A 337 -7.83 -5.67 9.40
N ASN A 338 -6.56 -5.29 9.46
CA ASN A 338 -5.58 -5.59 8.42
C ASN A 338 -5.38 -7.10 8.23
N ALA A 339 -5.25 -7.86 9.32
CA ALA A 339 -5.10 -9.31 9.27
C ALA A 339 -6.33 -9.99 8.66
N ILE A 340 -7.55 -9.55 9.04
CA ILE A 340 -8.81 -10.04 8.48
C ILE A 340 -8.87 -9.74 6.98
N GLU A 341 -8.59 -8.51 6.56
CA GLU A 341 -8.60 -8.12 5.16
C GLU A 341 -7.65 -8.99 4.32
N LYS A 342 -6.45 -9.31 4.84
CA LYS A 342 -5.51 -10.21 4.16
C LYS A 342 -5.98 -11.64 4.09
N VAL A 343 -6.50 -12.19 5.19
CA VAL A 343 -7.04 -13.55 5.18
C VAL A 343 -8.19 -13.65 4.18
N LEU A 344 -9.07 -12.65 4.13
CA LEU A 344 -10.16 -12.56 3.15
C LEU A 344 -9.62 -12.43 1.71
N GLY A 345 -8.59 -11.63 1.48
CA GLY A 345 -7.92 -11.52 0.18
C GLY A 345 -7.30 -12.85 -0.28
N GLN A 346 -6.68 -13.58 0.64
CA GLN A 346 -6.11 -14.91 0.40
C GLN A 346 -7.21 -15.94 0.06
N ILE A 347 -8.33 -15.93 0.81
CA ILE A 347 -9.51 -16.77 0.53
C ILE A 347 -10.08 -16.45 -0.85
N THR A 348 -10.18 -15.17 -1.21
CA THR A 348 -10.66 -14.72 -2.52
C THR A 348 -9.76 -15.23 -3.65
N THR A 349 -8.44 -15.15 -3.46
CA THR A 349 -7.46 -15.66 -4.43
C THR A 349 -7.56 -17.18 -4.59
N ILE A 350 -7.69 -17.92 -3.48
CA ILE A 350 -7.89 -19.38 -3.50
C ILE A 350 -9.19 -19.73 -4.22
N GLY A 351 -10.30 -19.03 -3.93
CA GLY A 351 -11.59 -19.25 -4.58
C GLY A 351 -11.57 -18.97 -6.08
N ALA A 352 -10.85 -17.93 -6.51
CA ALA A 352 -10.64 -17.64 -7.93
C ALA A 352 -9.84 -18.74 -8.63
N LEU A 353 -8.77 -19.25 -8.00
CA LEU A 353 -7.98 -20.38 -8.51
C LEU A 353 -8.83 -21.66 -8.59
N GLN A 354 -9.63 -21.96 -7.55
CA GLN A 354 -10.56 -23.09 -7.55
C GLN A 354 -11.56 -22.99 -8.71
N SER A 355 -12.20 -21.83 -8.88
CA SER A 355 -13.17 -21.59 -9.97
C SER A 355 -12.55 -21.82 -11.35
N ARG A 356 -11.30 -21.40 -11.53
CA ARG A 356 -10.55 -21.62 -12.77
C ARG A 356 -10.18 -23.10 -12.97
N MET A 357 -9.80 -23.80 -11.90
CA MET A 357 -9.55 -25.25 -11.95
C MET A 357 -10.83 -26.02 -12.29
N GLU A 358 -11.97 -25.71 -11.67
CA GLU A 358 -13.27 -26.34 -11.96
C GLU A 358 -13.71 -26.11 -13.41
N TYR A 359 -13.51 -24.89 -13.93
CA TYR A 359 -13.75 -24.61 -15.35
C TYR A 359 -12.85 -25.45 -16.26
N THR A 360 -11.56 -25.56 -15.90
CA THR A 360 -10.60 -26.35 -16.68
C THR A 360 -10.96 -27.83 -16.67
N VAL A 361 -11.32 -28.39 -15.52
CA VAL A 361 -11.77 -29.78 -15.39
C VAL A 361 -12.97 -30.03 -16.28
N ARG A 362 -14.00 -29.17 -16.23
CA ARG A 362 -15.19 -29.29 -17.10
C ARG A 362 -14.84 -29.25 -18.59
N ASN A 363 -13.92 -28.37 -18.98
CA ASN A 363 -13.47 -28.27 -20.37
C ASN A 363 -12.69 -29.52 -20.80
N LEU A 364 -11.81 -30.05 -19.94
CA LEU A 364 -11.06 -31.26 -20.22
C LEU A 364 -11.98 -32.48 -20.35
N THR A 365 -12.95 -32.65 -19.46
CA THR A 365 -13.94 -33.74 -19.56
C THR A 365 -14.70 -33.68 -20.88
N THR A 366 -15.15 -32.49 -21.30
CA THR A 366 -15.84 -32.33 -22.59
C THR A 366 -14.92 -32.68 -23.77
N ASN A 367 -13.65 -32.28 -23.72
CA ASN A 367 -12.68 -32.63 -24.75
C ASN A 367 -12.36 -34.13 -24.76
N GLU A 368 -12.26 -34.77 -23.60
CA GLU A 368 -12.05 -36.21 -23.47
C GLU A 368 -13.22 -37.00 -24.08
N GLU A 369 -14.47 -36.61 -23.80
CA GLU A 369 -15.66 -37.21 -24.40
C GLU A 369 -15.66 -37.06 -25.93
N ASN A 370 -15.36 -35.85 -26.44
CA ASN A 370 -15.30 -35.60 -27.88
C ASN A 370 -14.18 -36.39 -28.56
N LEU A 371 -13.00 -36.48 -27.95
CA LEU A 371 -11.87 -37.25 -28.48
C LEU A 371 -12.15 -38.74 -28.46
N THR A 372 -12.76 -39.26 -27.39
CA THR A 372 -13.16 -40.66 -27.29
C THR A 372 -14.22 -41.00 -28.34
N SER A 373 -15.19 -40.12 -28.58
CA SER A 373 -16.18 -40.31 -29.65
C SER A 373 -15.57 -40.28 -31.05
N ALA A 374 -14.60 -39.39 -31.29
CA ALA A 374 -13.87 -39.33 -32.55
C ALA A 374 -12.98 -40.57 -32.74
N GLU A 375 -12.31 -41.04 -31.69
CA GLU A 375 -11.54 -42.30 -31.71
C GLU A 375 -12.46 -43.48 -32.02
N SER A 376 -13.61 -43.59 -31.34
CA SER A 376 -14.61 -44.64 -31.59
C SER A 376 -15.05 -44.65 -33.05
N THR A 377 -15.32 -43.49 -33.65
CA THR A 377 -15.69 -43.40 -35.08
C THR A 377 -14.59 -43.90 -36.03
N ILE A 378 -13.32 -43.77 -35.66
CA ILE A 378 -12.18 -44.18 -36.48
C ILE A 378 -11.81 -45.64 -36.25
N ARG A 379 -11.84 -46.08 -34.99
CA ARG A 379 -11.29 -47.36 -34.55
C ARG A 379 -12.34 -48.44 -34.42
N ASP A 380 -13.54 -48.11 -33.95
CA ASP A 380 -14.58 -49.09 -33.73
C ASP A 380 -15.25 -49.42 -35.06
N ALA A 381 -15.43 -50.71 -35.31
CA ALA A 381 -16.11 -51.19 -36.51
C ALA A 381 -17.63 -51.08 -36.35
N ASP A 382 -18.30 -50.62 -37.40
CA ASP A 382 -19.76 -50.73 -37.49
C ASP A 382 -20.13 -52.20 -37.65
N MET A 383 -20.48 -52.83 -36.52
CA MET A 383 -20.84 -54.25 -36.46
C MET A 383 -21.99 -54.61 -37.40
N ALA A 384 -22.93 -53.70 -37.68
CA ALA A 384 -24.01 -53.99 -38.62
C ALA A 384 -23.48 -54.16 -40.04
N LYS A 385 -22.57 -53.29 -40.46
CA LYS A 385 -21.93 -53.36 -41.78
C LYS A 385 -20.98 -54.56 -41.89
N GLU A 386 -20.14 -54.77 -40.88
CA GLU A 386 -19.20 -55.92 -40.86
C GLU A 386 -19.95 -57.25 -40.84
N MET A 387 -21.05 -57.38 -40.10
CA MET A 387 -21.86 -58.60 -40.12
C MET A 387 -22.55 -58.82 -41.47
N SER A 388 -22.93 -57.76 -42.19
CA SER A 388 -23.47 -57.87 -43.55
C SER A 388 -22.41 -58.35 -44.54
N GLU A 389 -21.21 -57.77 -44.53
CA GLU A 389 -20.11 -58.20 -45.39
C GLU A 389 -19.62 -59.61 -45.02
N TYR A 390 -19.50 -59.93 -43.73
CA TYR A 390 -19.21 -61.29 -43.27
C TYR A 390 -20.25 -62.30 -43.78
N THR A 391 -21.54 -61.97 -43.65
CA THR A 391 -22.63 -62.83 -44.15
C THR A 391 -22.54 -63.02 -45.66
N LYS A 392 -22.30 -61.95 -46.41
CA LYS A 392 -22.09 -61.98 -47.87
C LYS A 392 -20.88 -62.84 -48.24
N HIS A 393 -19.75 -62.72 -47.54
CA HIS A 393 -18.57 -63.55 -47.76
C HIS A 393 -18.82 -65.03 -47.42
N SER A 394 -19.57 -65.32 -46.36
CA SER A 394 -19.97 -66.68 -46.01
C SER A 394 -20.86 -67.31 -47.10
N VAL A 395 -21.85 -66.58 -47.60
CA VAL A 395 -22.71 -67.02 -48.72
C VAL A 395 -21.89 -67.20 -49.99
N LEU A 396 -20.98 -66.28 -50.34
CA LEU A 396 -20.10 -66.41 -51.50
C LEU A 396 -19.19 -67.63 -51.39
N THR A 397 -18.66 -67.92 -50.20
CA THR A 397 -17.80 -69.09 -49.96
C THR A 397 -18.59 -70.38 -50.14
N GLN A 398 -19.81 -70.45 -49.58
CA GLN A 398 -20.72 -71.59 -49.78
C GLN A 398 -21.11 -71.75 -51.26
N ALA A 399 -21.41 -70.65 -51.95
CA ALA A 399 -21.70 -70.66 -53.38
C ALA A 399 -20.49 -71.09 -54.23
N ALA A 400 -19.28 -70.63 -53.92
CA ALA A 400 -18.05 -71.03 -54.60
C ALA A 400 -17.76 -72.53 -54.41
N GLN A 401 -17.98 -73.07 -53.21
CA GLN A 401 -17.89 -74.51 -52.94
C GLN A 401 -18.93 -75.30 -53.75
N ALA A 402 -20.18 -74.84 -53.80
CA ALA A 402 -21.23 -75.47 -54.62
C ALA A 402 -20.94 -75.40 -56.13
N MET A 403 -20.43 -74.26 -56.62
CA MET A 403 -20.04 -74.07 -58.01
C MET A 403 -18.80 -74.92 -58.37
N LEU A 404 -17.83 -75.05 -57.47
CA LEU A 404 -16.70 -75.97 -57.64
C LEU A 404 -17.18 -77.43 -57.70
N ALA A 405 -18.13 -77.81 -56.84
CA ALA A 405 -18.72 -79.15 -56.87
C ALA A 405 -19.47 -79.40 -58.20
N GLN A 406 -20.26 -78.43 -58.69
CA GLN A 406 -20.95 -78.52 -59.98
C GLN A 406 -19.97 -78.56 -61.17
N ALA A 407 -18.91 -77.75 -61.16
CA ALA A 407 -17.89 -77.76 -62.19
C ALA A 407 -17.15 -79.10 -62.27
N ASN A 408 -16.86 -79.72 -61.12
CA ASN A 408 -16.26 -81.05 -61.03
C ASN A 408 -17.20 -82.17 -61.52
N GLN A 409 -18.51 -82.03 -61.32
CA GLN A 409 -19.51 -82.98 -61.86
C GLN A 409 -19.71 -82.81 -63.37
N ASN A 410 -19.72 -81.58 -63.89
CA ASN A 410 -19.83 -81.31 -65.32
C ASN A 410 -18.60 -81.85 -66.09
N SER A 411 -17.39 -81.71 -65.55
CA SER A 411 -16.18 -82.28 -66.18
C SER A 411 -16.20 -83.81 -66.24
N SER A 412 -16.75 -84.46 -65.21
CA SER A 412 -16.95 -85.92 -65.21
C SER A 412 -18.07 -86.36 -66.17
N SER A 413 -19.12 -85.56 -66.33
CA SER A 413 -20.22 -85.82 -67.27
C SER A 413 -19.78 -85.72 -68.74
N ILE A 414 -18.86 -84.79 -69.06
CA ILE A 414 -18.24 -84.70 -70.39
C ILE A 414 -17.36 -85.92 -70.68
N LEU A 415 -16.64 -86.43 -69.69
CA LEU A 415 -15.83 -87.64 -69.85
C LEU A 415 -16.70 -88.88 -70.13
N SER A 416 -17.92 -88.93 -69.57
CA SER A 416 -18.91 -89.97 -69.87
C SER A 416 -19.58 -89.83 -71.24
N LEU A 417 -19.49 -88.66 -71.89
CA LEU A 417 -20.01 -88.39 -73.24
C LEU A 417 -18.94 -88.61 -74.34
N LEU A 418 -17.65 -88.65 -73.96
CA LEU A 418 -16.51 -88.91 -74.85
C LEU A 418 -16.07 -90.38 -74.87
N GLN A 419 -16.58 -91.21 -73.95
CA GLN A 419 -16.50 -92.67 -73.98
C GLN A 419 -17.77 -93.24 -74.60
#